data_AF-A0A150MNT5-F1
#
_entry.id   AF-A0A150MNT5-F1
#
_cell.length_a   1.000
_cell.length_b   1.000
_cell.length_c   1.000
_cell.angle_alpha   90.00
_cell.angle_beta   90.00
_cell.angle_gamma   90.00
#
_symmetry.space_group_name_H-M   'P 1'
#
loop_
_entity.id
_entity.type
_entity.pdbx_description
1 polymer ?
#
loop_
_entity_poly.entity_id
_entity_poly.type
_entity_poly.pdbx_seq_one_letter_code
_entity_poly.pdbx_strand_id
1 'polypeptide(L)' 'MMKKWQVIKSEYIYQTPFGNLRSNKVVLPNGHIIENYYVNEFPD' A
#
# COMPACT_ATOMS: atom_id res chain seq x y z
N MET A 1 18.91 -8.60 10.01
CA MET A 1 17.58 -8.78 9.38
C MET A 1 17.16 -7.47 8.73
N MET A 2 16.70 -7.50 7.48
CA MET A 2 16.08 -6.33 6.86
C MET A 2 14.79 -6.03 7.61
N LYS A 3 14.66 -4.84 8.20
CA LYS A 3 13.37 -4.43 8.78
C LYS A 3 12.36 -4.36 7.62
N LYS A 4 11.15 -4.84 7.85
CA LYS A 4 10.06 -4.68 6.88
C LYS A 4 9.55 -3.24 6.97
N TRP A 5 9.19 -2.67 5.83
CA TRP A 5 8.32 -1.50 5.78
C TRP A 5 7.02 -1.71 6.57
N GLN A 6 6.44 -0.63 7.08
CA GLN A 6 5.19 -0.65 7.86
C GLN A 6 4.11 0.18 7.15
N VAL A 7 2.91 -0.36 7.05
CA VAL A 7 1.72 0.37 6.57
C VAL A 7 1.11 1.17 7.72
N ILE A 8 0.93 2.47 7.52
CA ILE A 8 0.33 3.41 8.50
C ILE A 8 -1.14 3.66 8.17
N LYS A 9 -1.46 3.78 6.88
CA LYS A 9 -2.82 4.01 6.38
C LYS A 9 -3.01 3.24 5.08
N SER A 10 -4.21 2.72 4.88
CA SER A 10 -4.65 2.10 3.64
C SER A 10 -5.99 2.68 3.23
N GLU A 11 -6.13 2.99 1.94
CA GLU A 11 -7.34 3.57 1.39
C GLU A 11 -7.59 3.04 -0.03
N TYR A 12 -8.79 2.52 -0.26
CA TYR A 12 -9.18 2.06 -1.58
C TYR A 12 -9.61 3.24 -2.44
N ILE A 13 -8.98 3.35 -3.61
CA ILE A 13 -9.33 4.35 -4.65
C ILE A 13 -10.38 3.76 -5.58
N TYR A 14 -10.22 2.49 -5.94
CA TYR A 14 -11.21 1.73 -6.71
C TYR A 14 -11.44 0.36 -6.07
N GLN A 15 -12.70 -0.04 -6.00
CA GLN A 15 -13.11 -1.40 -5.65
C GLN A 15 -14.08 -1.91 -6.69
N THR A 16 -13.67 -2.90 -7.46
CA THR A 16 -14.46 -3.43 -8.56
C THR A 16 -14.38 -4.96 -8.61
N PRO A 17 -15.32 -5.64 -9.27
CA PRO A 17 -15.24 -7.08 -9.47
C PRO A 17 -14.00 -7.56 -10.25
N PHE A 18 -13.33 -6.66 -10.98
CA PHE A 18 -12.22 -7.00 -11.89
C PHE A 18 -10.84 -6.64 -11.32
N GLY A 19 -10.81 -5.89 -10.22
CA GLY A 19 -9.59 -5.45 -9.58
C GLY A 19 -9.81 -4.24 -8.69
N ASN A 20 -8.98 -4.15 -7.66
CA ASN A 20 -8.98 -3.04 -6.71
C ASN A 20 -7.68 -2.26 -6.83
N LEU A 21 -7.78 -0.94 -6.71
CA LEU A 21 -6.63 -0.05 -6.56
C LEU A 21 -6.65 0.53 -5.17
N ARG A 22 -5.56 0.32 -4.42
CA ARG A 22 -5.39 0.81 -3.05
C ARG A 22 -4.14 1.68 -2.95
N SER A 23 -4.23 2.76 -2.19
CA SER A 23 -3.09 3.61 -1.82
C SER A 23 -2.74 3.39 -0.35
N ASN A 24 -1.45 3.21 -0.07
CA ASN A 24 -0.91 3.03 1.25
C ASN A 24 0.05 4.15 1.62
N LYS A 25 -0.14 4.70 2.81
CA LYS A 25 0.92 5.46 3.48
C LYS A 25 1.82 4.49 4.22
N VAL A 26 3.12 4.49 3.93
CA VAL A 26 4.07 3.52 4.50
C VAL A 26 5.31 4.20 5.06
N VAL A 27 5.86 3.64 6.14
CA VAL A 27 7.19 4.00 6.67
C VAL A 27 8.17 2.93 6.25
N LEU A 28 9.23 3.36 5.56
CA LEU A 28 10.36 2.51 5.24
C LEU A 28 11.24 2.27 6.48
N PRO A 29 12.06 1.21 6.49
CA PRO A 29 12.99 0.89 7.58
C PRO A 29 13.88 2.03 8.08
N ASN A 30 14.21 2.98 7.20
CA ASN A 30 15.05 4.14 7.47
C ASN A 30 14.25 5.35 8.01
N GLY A 31 12.95 5.20 8.25
CA GLY A 31 12.07 6.26 8.73
C GLY A 31 11.46 7.14 7.63
N HIS A 32 11.82 6.95 6.35
CA HIS A 32 11.23 7.70 5.26
C HIS A 32 9.75 7.28 5.06
N ILE A 33 8.88 8.27 4.92
CA ILE A 33 7.46 8.09 4.65
C ILE A 33 7.19 8.17 3.15
N ILE A 34 6.52 7.17 2.60
CA ILE A 34 5.88 7.26 1.28
C ILE A 34 4.39 7.48 1.52
N GLU A 35 3.89 8.63 1.10
CA GLU A 35 2.48 9.00 1.32
C GLU A 35 1.50 8.17 0.48
N ASN A 36 1.88 7.80 -0.75
CA ASN A 36 1.01 7.12 -1.70
C ASN A 36 1.72 5.97 -2.43
N TYR A 37 1.83 4.82 -1.77
CA TYR A 37 2.25 3.57 -2.38
C TYR A 37 1.05 2.82 -2.95
N TYR A 38 0.98 2.65 -4.27
CA TYR A 38 -0.17 2.04 -4.94
C TYR A 38 -0.02 0.52 -5.06
N VAL A 39 -1.10 -0.19 -4.72
CA VAL A 39 -1.24 -1.64 -4.84
C VAL A 39 -2.39 -1.93 -5.80
N ASN A 40 -2.10 -2.68 -6.88
CA ASN A 40 -3.14 -3.30 -7.70
C ASN A 40 -3.40 -4.70 -7.15
N GLU A 41 -4.65 -4.96 -6.77
CA GLU A 41 -5.11 -6.25 -6.30
C GLU A 41 -6.02 -6.83 -7.39
N PHE A 42 -5.65 -7.99 -7.92
CA PHE A 42 -6.45 -8.72 -8.91
C PHE A 42 -7.01 -9.97 -8.25
N PRO A 43 -8.19 -10.45 -8.67
CA PRO A 43 -8.66 -11.77 -8.27
C PRO A 43 -7.66 -12.85 -8.71
N ASP A 44 -7.50 -13.89 -7.89
CA ASP A 44 -6.68 -15.07 -8.18
C ASP A 44 -7.17 -15.87 -9.40
#